data_AF-A0A1J7CLN4-F1
#
_entry.id   AF-A0A1J7CLN4-F1
#
_cell.length_a   1.000
_cell.length_b   1.000
_cell.length_c   1.000
_cell.angle_alpha   90.00
_cell.angle_beta   90.00
_cell.angle_gamma   90.00
#
_symmetry.space_group_name_H-M   'P 1'
#
loop_
_entity.id
_entity.type
_entity.pdbx_description
1 polymer ?
#
loop_
_entity_poly.entity_id
_entity_poly.type
_entity_poly.pdbx_seq_one_letter_code
_entity_poly.pdbx_strand_id
1 'polypeptide(L)'
;MAFNFDECIDRRHSDSYKWQKYAGRDVIPLWVADTDFRSPPCIIEALRARVEHGVFGYGSSPTDLTEIFIQRMRERYQWSRQNGSFFCRGW
;
A
#
# COMPACT_ATOMS: atom_id res chain seq x y z
N MET A 1 12.14 9.63 -13.32
CA MET A 1 12.41 8.41 -12.54
C MET A 1 11.67 7.26 -13.19
N ALA A 2 12.36 6.24 -13.69
CA ALA A 2 11.71 5.01 -14.15
C ALA A 2 11.58 4.05 -12.95
N PHE A 3 10.44 3.36 -12.84
CA PHE A 3 10.26 2.26 -11.91
C PHE A 3 10.83 0.99 -12.55
N ASN A 4 11.55 0.16 -11.78
CA ASN A 4 12.04 -1.13 -12.25
C ASN A 4 11.03 -2.23 -11.88
N PHE A 5 10.27 -2.70 -12.87
CA PHE A 5 9.34 -3.82 -12.71
C PHE A 5 9.94 -5.17 -13.10
N ASP A 6 11.16 -5.18 -13.66
CA ASP A 6 11.90 -6.40 -14.05
C ASP A 6 12.76 -6.96 -12.90
N GLU A 7 12.87 -6.22 -11.79
CA GLU A 7 13.55 -6.68 -10.58
C GLU A 7 12.77 -7.84 -9.93
N CYS A 8 13.33 -9.05 -10.00
CA CYS A 8 12.81 -10.20 -9.25
C CYS A 8 13.14 -10.07 -7.76
N ILE A 9 12.11 -9.85 -6.94
CA ILE A 9 12.24 -9.72 -5.49
C ILE A 9 11.83 -11.04 -4.83
N ASP A 10 12.75 -11.66 -4.09
CA ASP A 10 12.44 -12.86 -3.31
C ASP A 10 11.68 -12.51 -2.03
N ARG A 11 10.42 -12.95 -1.95
CA ARG A 11 9.51 -12.73 -0.81
C ARG A 11 9.29 -13.99 0.04
N ARG A 12 10.01 -15.09 -0.22
CA ARG A 12 9.86 -16.35 0.53
C ARG A 12 10.34 -16.25 1.97
N HIS A 13 11.23 -15.30 2.25
CA HIS A 13 11.79 -15.04 3.58
C HIS A 13 11.07 -13.92 4.34
N SER A 14 10.01 -13.33 3.77
CA SER A 14 9.23 -12.29 4.44
C SER A 14 7.98 -12.88 5.11
N ASP A 15 7.20 -12.00 5.75
CA ASP A 15 5.87 -12.25 6.31
C ASP A 15 4.76 -12.39 5.23
N SER A 16 5.11 -12.70 3.98
CA SER A 16 4.16 -12.74 2.86
C SER A 16 3.22 -13.94 2.94
N TYR A 17 1.92 -13.68 3.17
CA TYR A 17 0.89 -14.72 3.13
C TYR A 17 0.79 -15.42 1.77
N LYS A 18 1.02 -14.70 0.67
CA LYS A 18 1.06 -15.24 -0.70
C LYS A 18 2.03 -16.40 -0.83
N TRP A 19 3.26 -16.20 -0.35
CA TRP A 19 4.38 -17.13 -0.50
C TRP A 19 4.43 -18.17 0.62
N GLN A 20 4.08 -17.80 1.86
CA GLN A 20 4.10 -18.73 3.00
C GLN A 20 3.08 -19.87 2.89
N LYS A 21 1.94 -19.66 2.21
CA LYS A 21 0.90 -20.69 2.03
C LYS A 21 1.42 -21.98 1.40
N TYR A 22 2.46 -21.90 0.57
CA TYR A 22 3.06 -23.04 -0.13
C TYR A 22 4.53 -23.24 0.23
N ALA A 23 4.98 -22.77 1.39
CA ALA A 23 6.36 -22.95 1.85
C ALA A 23 6.77 -24.43 1.80
N GLY A 24 7.96 -24.71 1.25
CA GLY A 24 8.49 -26.06 1.09
C GLY A 24 7.86 -26.89 -0.04
N ARG A 25 7.02 -26.28 -0.90
CA ARG A 25 6.41 -26.93 -2.06
C ARG A 25 6.83 -26.23 -3.34
N ASP A 26 6.89 -26.99 -4.43
CA ASP A 26 7.15 -26.45 -5.77
C ASP A 26 5.87 -25.87 -6.38
N VAL A 27 5.48 -24.68 -5.90
CA VAL A 27 4.26 -23.96 -6.32
C VAL A 27 4.58 -22.50 -6.53
N ILE A 28 4.14 -21.94 -7.67
CA ILE A 28 4.19 -20.51 -7.95
C ILE A 28 2.86 -19.88 -7.52
N PRO A 29 2.82 -19.03 -6.49
CA PRO A 29 1.57 -18.47 -5.98
C PRO A 29 1.08 -17.31 -6.85
N LEU A 30 -0.11 -17.45 -7.45
CA LEU A 30 -0.74 -16.44 -8.33
C LEU A 30 -2.19 -16.10 -7.92
N TRP A 31 -2.51 -16.20 -6.63
CA TRP A 31 -3.90 -16.28 -6.17
C TRP A 31 -4.40 -15.11 -5.32
N VAL A 32 -3.53 -14.45 -4.54
CA VAL A 32 -3.91 -13.31 -3.71
C VAL A 32 -3.57 -12.00 -4.43
N ALA A 33 -4.41 -10.99 -4.26
CA ALA A 33 -4.29 -9.68 -4.91
C ALA A 33 -3.26 -8.76 -4.23
N ASP A 34 -2.03 -9.26 -4.04
CA ASP A 34 -0.85 -8.44 -3.76
C ASP A 34 0.16 -8.57 -4.92
N THR A 35 1.16 -7.69 -4.95
CA THR A 35 2.16 -7.66 -6.04
C THR A 35 3.56 -8.02 -5.52
N ASP A 36 4.41 -8.52 -6.43
CA ASP A 36 5.82 -8.82 -6.16
C ASP A 36 6.75 -7.67 -6.60
N PHE A 37 6.25 -6.43 -6.56
CA PHE A 37 7.00 -5.22 -6.93
C PHE A 37 7.37 -4.40 -5.70
N ARG A 38 8.48 -3.68 -5.79
CA ARG A 38 8.87 -2.70 -4.77
C ARG A 38 7.85 -1.56 -4.71
N SER A 39 7.47 -1.15 -3.50
CA SER A 39 6.63 0.04 -3.32
C SER A 39 7.30 1.30 -3.87
N PRO A 40 6.54 2.32 -4.32
CA PRO A 40 7.11 3.56 -4.83
C PRO A 40 8.05 4.24 -3.81
N PRO A 41 9.16 4.87 -4.25
CA PRO A 41 10.11 5.51 -3.34
C PRO A 41 9.47 6.52 -2.39
N CYS A 42 8.50 7.32 -2.85
CA CYS A 42 7.79 8.28 -1.99
C CYS A 42 7.05 7.62 -0.81
N ILE A 43 6.56 6.39 -0.97
CA ILE A 43 5.92 5.64 0.11
C ILE A 43 6.98 5.11 1.08
N ILE A 44 8.10 4.58 0.57
CA ILE A 44 9.21 4.09 1.38
C ILE A 44 9.79 5.22 2.24
N GLU A 45 10.00 6.41 1.67
CA GLU A 45 10.52 7.57 2.39
C GLU A 45 9.54 8.07 3.46
N ALA A 46 8.23 8.11 3.16
CA ALA A 46 7.22 8.47 4.15
C ALA A 46 7.21 7.50 5.35
N LEU A 47 7.37 6.19 5.08
CA LEU A 47 7.48 5.18 6.14
C LEU A 47 8.78 5.32 6.93
N ARG A 48 9.92 5.58 6.28
CA ARG A 48 11.20 5.85 6.94
C ARG A 48 11.10 7.04 7.90
N ALA A 49 10.55 8.16 7.43
CA ALA A 49 10.33 9.34 8.27
C ALA A 49 9.41 9.05 9.46
N ARG A 50 8.38 8.21 9.27
CA ARG A 50 7.50 7.79 10.37
C ARG A 50 8.23 6.91 11.39
N VAL A 51 9.11 6.01 10.94
CA VAL A 51 9.94 5.17 11.82
C VAL A 51 10.93 6.03 12.61
N GLU A 52 11.59 6.99 11.95
CA GLU A 52 12.56 7.90 12.58
C GLU A 52 11.94 8.74 13.70
N HIS A 53 10.66 9.08 13.61
CA HIS A 53 9.96 9.79 14.68
C HIS A 53 9.96 9.04 16.03
N GLY A 54 10.08 7.70 16.03
CA GLY A 54 10.27 6.88 17.24
C GLY A 54 9.05 6.74 18.17
N VAL A 55 8.00 7.54 18.01
CA VAL A 55 6.78 7.49 18.83
C VAL A 55 5.58 6.96 18.03
N PHE A 56 5.12 5.75 18.39
CA PHE A 56 4.06 5.01 17.68
C PHE A 56 2.72 4.95 18.42
N GLY A 57 2.44 5.94 19.28
CA GLY A 57 1.17 6.06 19.99
C GLY A 57 -0.04 6.33 19.10
N TYR A 58 -1.20 6.53 19.71
CA TYR A 58 -2.46 6.78 19.01
C TYR A 58 -2.36 8.00 18.08
N GLY A 59 -2.59 7.76 16.78
CA GLY A 59 -2.70 8.80 15.77
C GLY A 59 -4.14 8.95 15.28
N SER A 60 -4.52 10.18 14.93
CA SER A 60 -5.74 10.45 14.16
C SER A 60 -5.44 10.40 12.66
N SER A 61 -6.49 10.27 11.85
CA SER A 61 -6.35 10.40 10.39
C SER A 61 -5.82 11.80 10.05
N PRO A 62 -4.91 11.93 9.05
CA PRO A 62 -4.48 13.23 8.56
C PRO A 62 -5.68 14.05 8.08
N THR A 63 -5.74 15.33 8.44
CA THR A 63 -6.84 16.24 8.10
C THR A 63 -7.10 16.30 6.60
N ASP A 64 -6.03 16.25 5.80
CA ASP A 64 -6.09 16.44 4.34
C ASP A 64 -6.36 15.15 3.56
N LEU A 65 -6.35 13.98 4.22
CA LEU A 65 -6.48 12.67 3.54
C LEU A 65 -7.77 12.57 2.72
N THR A 66 -8.87 13.07 3.29
CA THR A 66 -10.18 13.03 2.63
C THR A 66 -10.19 13.88 1.36
N GLU A 67 -9.63 15.09 1.43
CA GLU A 67 -9.62 16.03 0.32
C GLU A 67 -8.72 15.52 -0.83
N ILE A 68 -7.53 15.01 -0.49
CA ILE A 68 -6.60 14.39 -1.46
C ILE A 68 -7.28 13.21 -2.18
N PHE A 69 -8.00 12.37 -1.43
CA PHE A 69 -8.72 11.23 -2.02
C PHE A 69 -9.82 11.70 -3.00
N ILE A 70 -10.65 12.66 -2.58
CA ILE A 70 -11.72 13.22 -3.43
C ILE A 70 -11.12 13.83 -4.69
N GLN A 71 -10.07 14.63 -4.56
CA GLN A 71 -9.37 15.24 -5.68
C GLN A 71 -8.87 14.17 -6.66
N ARG A 72 -8.18 13.14 -6.15
CA ARG A 72 -7.64 12.05 -6.98
C ARG A 72 -8.74 11.29 -7.73
N MET A 73 -9.86 11.03 -7.07
CA MET A 73 -11.00 10.34 -7.69
C MET A 73 -11.67 11.20 -8.76
N ARG A 74 -11.78 12.51 -8.54
CA ARG A 74 -12.28 13.46 -9.54
C ARG A 74 -11.36 13.51 -10.77
N GLU A 75 -10.05 13.64 -10.55
CA GLU A 75 -9.06 13.74 -11.63
C GLU A 75 -9.00 12.46 -12.49
N ARG A 76 -9.06 11.29 -11.86
CA ARG A 76 -8.90 10.01 -12.56
C ARG A 76 -10.18 9.44 -13.14
N TYR A 77 -11.31 9.68 -12.47
CA TYR A 77 -12.57 8.98 -12.76
C TYR A 77 -13.74 9.93 -12.95
N GLN A 78 -13.53 11.25 -12.91
CA GLN A 78 -14.59 12.27 -12.97
C GLN A 78 -15.66 12.06 -11.88
N TRP A 79 -15.28 11.38 -10.81
CA TRP A 79 -16.18 11.05 -9.73
C TRP A 79 -16.41 12.27 -8.84
N SER A 80 -17.66 12.72 -8.76
CA SER A 80 -18.09 13.81 -7.87
C SER A 80 -18.82 13.22 -6.67
N ARG A 81 -18.47 13.71 -5.47
CA ARG A 81 -19.06 13.21 -4.24
C ARG A 81 -20.49 13.74 -4.05
N GLN A 82 -21.40 12.88 -3.60
CA GLN A 82 -22.61 13.29 -2.90
C GLN A 82 -22.31 13.33 -1.39
N ASN A 83 -22.88 14.27 -0.63
CA ASN A 83 -22.50 14.57 0.76
C ASN A 83 -22.33 13.34 1.68
N GLY A 84 -21.27 13.33 2.52
CA GLY A 84 -20.99 12.31 3.57
C GLY A 84 -19.53 11.89 3.69
N SER A 85 -18.87 12.14 4.83
CA SER A 85 -17.49 11.66 5.09
C SER A 85 -17.50 10.18 5.48
N PHE A 86 -16.87 9.33 4.67
CA PHE A 86 -16.73 7.90 4.97
C PHE A 86 -15.25 7.53 4.91
N PHE A 87 -14.63 7.40 6.08
CA PHE A 87 -13.35 6.71 6.22
C PHE A 87 -13.66 5.30 6.73
N CYS A 88 -13.48 4.30 5.87
CA CYS A 88 -13.60 2.90 6.25
C CYS A 88 -12.20 2.31 6.28
N ARG A 89 -11.83 1.70 7.40
CA ARG A 89 -10.68 0.80 7.46
C ARG A 89 -11.12 -0.43 6.66
N GLY A 90 -10.66 -0.55 5.42
CA GLY A 90 -11.07 -1.62 4.51
C GLY A 90 -11.05 -3.00 5.15
N TRP A 91 -11.91 -3.89 4.64
CA TRP A 91 -12.09 -5.26 5.12
C TRP A 91 -10.92 -6.17 4.76
#